data_AF-A0A963HZL5-F1
#
_entry.id   AF-A0A963HZL5-F1
#
_cell.length_a   1.000
_cell.length_b   1.000
_cell.length_c   1.000
_cell.angle_alpha   90.00
_cell.angle_beta   90.00
_cell.angle_gamma   90.00
#
_symmetry.space_group_name_H-M   'P 1'
#
loop_
_entity.id
_entity.type
_entity.pdbx_description
1 polymer ?
#
loop_
_entity_poly.entity_id
_entity_poly.type
_entity_poly.pdbx_seq_one_letter_code
_entity_poly.pdbx_strand_id
1 'polypeptide(L)'
;NPADTVEQAACLVDEAAKIDLLYHVLDTEDVNNVIIFSRTKHRADRITRRLNQEGYAAVAIHSNRSQAQRQKALQGFKHGRYRVLVATDIAARGIDVDGITHVINYDTPNLPESYIHRIGRTGRAESTGRAITFVTRDDMGYLKQIESYTGRKIQRIEYDGFEQRRV
;
A
#
# COMPACT_ATOMS: atom_id res chain seq x y z
N ASN A 1 -19.08 6.75 2.48
CA ASN A 1 -17.98 6.73 1.47
C ASN A 1 -16.89 5.81 2.02
N PRO A 2 -16.23 4.90 1.25
CA PRO A 2 -15.13 4.09 1.80
C PRO A 2 -14.06 4.92 2.55
N ALA A 3 -13.92 6.19 2.19
CA ALA A 3 -13.06 7.15 2.87
C ALA A 3 -13.47 7.48 4.33
N ASP A 4 -14.69 7.14 4.78
CA ASP A 4 -15.18 7.45 6.13
C ASP A 4 -14.83 6.37 7.15
N THR A 5 -14.62 5.11 6.72
CA THR A 5 -14.26 3.98 7.60
C THR A 5 -12.76 3.65 7.56
N VAL A 6 -12.00 4.40 6.76
CA VAL A 6 -10.55 4.22 6.61
C VAL A 6 -9.83 5.42 7.15
N GLU A 7 -8.99 5.20 8.16
CA GLU A 7 -8.06 6.20 8.66
C GLU A 7 -6.94 6.41 7.64
N GLN A 8 -6.75 7.65 7.22
CA GLN A 8 -5.88 8.00 6.10
C GLN A 8 -4.73 8.88 6.56
N ALA A 9 -3.51 8.44 6.25
CA ALA A 9 -2.30 9.16 6.57
C ALA A 9 -1.37 9.28 5.35
N ALA A 10 -0.61 10.36 5.32
CA ALA A 10 0.46 10.61 4.37
C ALA A 10 1.78 10.77 5.13
N CYS A 11 2.81 10.05 4.70
CA CYS A 11 4.17 10.19 5.21
C CYS A 11 5.04 10.79 4.11
N LEU A 12 5.63 11.95 4.40
CA LEU A 12 6.60 12.57 3.50
C LEU A 12 7.89 11.79 3.60
N VAL A 13 8.38 11.27 2.47
CA VAL A 13 9.56 10.41 2.48
C VAL A 13 10.36 10.53 1.19
N ASP A 14 11.68 10.55 1.31
CA ASP A 14 12.56 10.47 0.16
C ASP A 14 12.47 9.10 -0.53
N GLU A 15 12.60 9.10 -1.85
CA GLU A 15 12.45 7.88 -2.66
C GLU A 15 13.40 6.74 -2.23
N ALA A 16 14.61 7.10 -1.79
CA ALA A 16 15.59 6.16 -1.28
C ALA A 16 15.19 5.54 0.08
N ALA A 17 14.45 6.28 0.91
CA ALA A 17 14.06 5.88 2.26
C ALA A 17 12.73 5.12 2.32
N LYS A 18 11.95 5.07 1.23
CA LYS A 18 10.65 4.38 1.19
C LYS A 18 10.69 2.91 1.61
N ILE A 19 11.76 2.18 1.27
CA ILE A 19 11.85 0.75 1.61
C ILE A 19 12.07 0.55 3.10
N ASP A 20 12.89 1.40 3.71
CA ASP A 20 13.16 1.37 5.16
C ASP A 20 11.90 1.83 5.92
N LEU A 21 11.18 2.84 5.41
CA LEU A 21 9.88 3.25 5.96
C LEU A 21 8.85 2.12 5.88
N LEU A 22 8.84 1.38 4.76
CA LEU A 22 7.93 0.25 4.62
C LEU A 22 8.19 -0.82 5.70
N TYR A 23 9.45 -1.18 5.94
CA TYR A 23 9.79 -2.13 7.01
C TYR A 23 9.35 -1.61 8.36
N HIS A 24 9.66 -0.34 8.65
CA HIS A 24 9.26 0.29 9.91
C HIS A 24 7.74 0.22 10.12
N VAL A 25 6.93 0.58 9.12
CA VAL A 25 5.46 0.48 9.20
C VAL A 25 4.99 -0.95 9.44
N LEU A 26 5.59 -1.94 8.77
CA LEU A 26 5.23 -3.35 8.94
C LEU A 26 5.60 -3.91 10.31
N ASP A 27 6.60 -3.32 10.98
CA ASP A 27 7.08 -3.76 12.29
C ASP A 27 6.40 -3.03 13.46
N THR A 28 5.96 -1.78 13.26
CA THR A 28 5.45 -0.93 14.35
C THR A 28 3.94 -0.78 14.38
N GLU A 29 3.23 -0.94 13.25
CA GLU A 29 1.77 -1.03 13.24
C GLU A 29 1.30 -2.49 13.39
N ASP A 30 0.08 -2.73 13.90
CA ASP A 30 -0.53 -4.07 14.01
C ASP A 30 -1.01 -4.57 12.63
N VAL A 31 -0.05 -4.76 11.73
CA VAL A 31 -0.29 -5.13 10.34
C VAL A 31 -0.55 -6.64 10.25
N ASN A 32 -1.82 -7.00 10.09
CA ASN A 32 -2.21 -8.40 9.92
C ASN A 32 -2.16 -8.88 8.47
N ASN A 33 -2.92 -8.21 7.61
CA ASN A 33 -2.87 -8.39 6.16
C ASN A 33 -2.79 -7.02 5.50
N VAL A 34 -1.87 -6.88 4.54
CA VAL A 34 -1.62 -5.61 3.86
C VAL A 34 -1.53 -5.76 2.35
N ILE A 35 -2.14 -4.79 1.65
CA ILE A 35 -1.89 -4.59 0.23
C ILE A 35 -1.00 -3.37 0.03
N ILE A 36 0.11 -3.57 -0.68
CA ILE A 36 1.06 -2.52 -1.04
C ILE A 36 0.92 -2.21 -2.53
N PHE A 37 0.59 -0.96 -2.84
CA PHE A 37 0.44 -0.49 -4.21
C PHE A 37 1.73 0.13 -4.75
N SER A 38 2.21 -0.41 -5.86
CA SER A 38 3.34 0.07 -6.64
C SER A 38 2.89 0.49 -8.04
N ARG A 39 3.55 1.50 -8.61
CA ARG A 39 3.23 2.05 -9.93
C ARG A 39 3.55 1.08 -11.06
N THR A 40 4.65 0.32 -10.94
CA THR A 40 5.13 -0.58 -12.00
C THR A 40 5.31 -2.01 -11.52
N LYS A 41 5.23 -2.95 -12.47
CA LYS A 41 5.46 -4.39 -12.22
C LYS A 41 6.89 -4.68 -11.72
N HIS A 42 7.89 -4.03 -12.31
CA HIS A 42 9.29 -4.22 -11.92
C HIS A 42 9.56 -3.75 -10.49
N ARG A 43 8.93 -2.64 -10.10
CA ARG A 43 9.01 -2.13 -8.74
C ARG A 43 8.25 -3.00 -7.75
N ALA A 44 7.08 -3.54 -8.13
CA ALA A 44 6.36 -4.53 -7.31
C ALA A 44 7.22 -5.78 -7.04
N ASP A 45 7.93 -6.29 -8.05
CA ASP A 45 8.87 -7.40 -7.90
C ASP A 45 10.08 -7.03 -7.03
N ARG A 46 10.60 -5.80 -7.16
CA ARG A 46 11.71 -5.31 -6.33
C ARG A 46 11.31 -5.23 -4.86
N ILE A 47 10.17 -4.61 -4.55
CA ILE A 47 9.62 -4.51 -3.19
C ILE A 47 9.40 -5.91 -2.61
N THR A 48 8.75 -6.80 -3.37
CA THR A 48 8.48 -8.18 -2.93
C THR A 48 9.76 -8.94 -2.60
N ARG A 49 10.81 -8.83 -3.43
CA ARG A 49 12.10 -9.47 -3.15
C ARG A 49 12.75 -8.93 -1.89
N ARG A 50 12.75 -7.61 -1.72
CA ARG A 50 13.33 -6.91 -0.55
C ARG A 50 12.62 -7.33 0.74
N LEU A 51 11.29 -7.34 0.73
CA LEU A 51 10.48 -7.85 1.83
C LEU A 51 10.79 -9.31 2.19
N ASN A 52 10.87 -10.20 1.19
CA ASN A 52 11.20 -11.60 1.46
C ASN A 52 12.64 -11.79 1.99
N GLN A 53 13.58 -10.91 1.61
CA GLN A 53 14.95 -10.92 2.15
C GLN A 53 14.99 -10.54 3.63
N GLU A 54 14.13 -9.61 4.06
CA GLU A 54 13.96 -9.25 5.48
C GLU A 54 13.00 -10.19 6.24
N GLY A 55 12.52 -11.27 5.61
CA GLY A 55 11.71 -12.29 6.26
C GLY A 55 10.20 -12.07 6.24
N TYR A 56 9.70 -11.01 5.60
CA TYR A 56 8.26 -10.83 5.42
C TYR A 56 7.72 -11.78 4.34
N ALA A 57 6.66 -12.53 4.66
CA ALA A 57 5.97 -13.41 3.72
C ALA A 57 5.19 -12.59 2.67
N ALA A 58 5.86 -12.24 1.57
CA ALA A 58 5.34 -11.34 0.55
C ALA A 58 5.19 -11.98 -0.83
N VAL A 59 4.15 -11.59 -1.57
CA VAL A 59 3.90 -12.03 -2.95
C VAL A 59 3.47 -10.87 -3.84
N ALA A 60 3.83 -10.91 -5.13
CA ALA A 60 3.48 -9.88 -6.11
C ALA A 60 2.34 -10.31 -7.05
N ILE A 61 1.45 -9.38 -7.42
CA ILE A 61 0.50 -9.53 -8.53
C ILE A 61 0.58 -8.31 -9.44
N HIS A 62 0.82 -8.55 -10.73
CA HIS A 62 0.89 -7.54 -11.78
C HIS A 62 0.59 -8.19 -13.14
N SER A 63 0.47 -7.39 -14.21
CA SER A 63 0.09 -7.86 -15.55
C SER A 63 0.99 -8.98 -16.13
N ASN A 64 2.27 -9.03 -15.75
CA ASN A 64 3.19 -10.09 -16.17
C ASN A 64 3.04 -11.43 -15.39
N ARG A 65 2.08 -11.58 -14.48
CA ARG A 65 1.81 -12.88 -13.83
C ARG A 65 0.78 -13.65 -14.63
N SER A 66 0.99 -14.96 -14.81
CA SER A 66 -0.01 -15.82 -15.41
C SER A 66 -1.26 -15.92 -14.51
N GLN A 67 -2.41 -16.27 -15.08
CA GLN A 67 -3.64 -16.41 -14.31
C GLN A 67 -3.49 -17.42 -13.16
N ALA A 68 -2.80 -18.54 -13.40
CA ALA A 68 -2.52 -19.54 -12.36
C ALA A 68 -1.62 -18.98 -11.24
N GLN A 69 -0.58 -18.21 -11.59
CA GLN A 69 0.27 -17.54 -10.60
C GLN A 69 -0.52 -16.53 -9.77
N ARG A 70 -1.39 -15.75 -10.43
CA ARG A 70 -2.27 -14.78 -9.77
C ARG A 70 -3.23 -15.48 -8.80
N GLN A 71 -3.89 -16.55 -9.23
CA GLN A 71 -4.78 -17.33 -8.36
C GLN A 71 -4.05 -17.92 -7.16
N LYS A 72 -2.85 -18.50 -7.38
CA LYS A 72 -2.02 -19.03 -6.29
C LYS A 72 -1.60 -17.95 -5.29
N ALA A 73 -1.22 -16.77 -5.76
CA ALA A 73 -0.87 -15.63 -4.91
C ALA A 73 -2.08 -15.17 -4.07
N LEU A 74 -3.25 -15.00 -4.69
CA LEU A 74 -4.48 -14.59 -4.00
C LEU A 74 -4.96 -15.63 -3.00
N GLN A 75 -4.93 -16.92 -3.35
CA GLN A 75 -5.25 -18.00 -2.41
C GLN A 75 -4.25 -18.03 -1.25
N GLY A 76 -2.95 -17.92 -1.52
CA GLY A 76 -1.94 -17.86 -0.48
C GLY A 76 -2.15 -16.67 0.47
N PHE A 77 -2.50 -15.51 -0.06
CA PHE A 77 -2.81 -14.32 0.73
C PHE A 77 -4.08 -14.53 1.57
N LYS A 78 -5.16 -15.03 0.97
CA LYS A 78 -6.44 -15.31 1.66
C LYS A 78 -6.29 -16.31 2.82
N HIS A 79 -5.42 -17.31 2.68
CA HIS A 79 -5.19 -18.34 3.71
C HIS A 79 -4.02 -18.00 4.65
N GLY A 80 -3.49 -16.78 4.62
CA GLY A 80 -2.43 -16.33 5.54
C GLY A 80 -1.03 -16.86 5.23
N ARG A 81 -0.82 -17.58 4.13
CA ARG A 81 0.53 -17.97 3.66
C ARG A 81 1.38 -16.75 3.32
N TYR A 82 0.75 -15.71 2.78
CA TYR A 82 1.37 -14.41 2.57
C TYR A 82 0.59 -13.38 3.38
N ARG A 83 1.28 -12.58 4.20
CA ARG A 83 0.67 -11.45 4.91
C ARG A 83 0.78 -10.14 4.13
N VAL A 84 1.69 -10.11 3.14
CA VAL A 84 1.95 -8.94 2.31
C VAL A 84 1.66 -9.24 0.83
N LEU A 85 0.77 -8.46 0.23
CA LEU A 85 0.46 -8.53 -1.19
C LEU A 85 0.90 -7.25 -1.90
N VAL A 86 1.88 -7.32 -2.79
CA VAL A 86 2.35 -6.18 -3.57
C VAL A 86 1.67 -6.17 -4.95
N ALA A 87 0.99 -5.09 -5.32
CA ALA A 87 0.19 -5.04 -6.52
C ALA A 87 0.34 -3.74 -7.32
N THR A 88 0.05 -3.81 -8.62
CA THR A 88 -0.26 -2.63 -9.44
C THR A 88 -1.78 -2.43 -9.52
N ASP A 89 -2.25 -1.23 -9.85
CA ASP A 89 -3.69 -0.93 -9.94
C ASP A 89 -4.47 -1.88 -10.84
N ILE A 90 -3.94 -2.16 -12.02
CA ILE A 90 -4.56 -3.10 -12.99
C ILE A 90 -4.69 -4.49 -12.38
N ALA A 91 -3.67 -4.93 -11.64
CA ALA A 91 -3.70 -6.22 -10.98
C ALA A 91 -4.62 -6.25 -9.76
N ALA A 92 -4.80 -5.14 -9.06
CA ALA A 92 -5.62 -5.11 -7.87
C ALA A 92 -7.13 -4.94 -8.13
N ARG A 93 -7.51 -4.52 -9.33
CA ARG A 93 -8.94 -4.47 -9.72
C ARG A 93 -9.56 -5.87 -9.60
N GLY A 94 -10.72 -5.92 -8.96
CA GLY A 94 -11.46 -7.16 -8.73
C GLY A 94 -10.82 -8.13 -7.72
N ILE A 95 -9.78 -7.71 -6.97
CA ILE A 95 -9.34 -8.49 -5.80
C ILE A 95 -10.45 -8.41 -4.76
N ASP A 96 -11.03 -9.58 -4.48
CA ASP A 96 -12.01 -9.78 -3.41
C ASP A 96 -11.36 -10.62 -2.32
N VAL A 97 -10.72 -9.93 -1.38
CA VAL A 97 -10.08 -10.53 -0.21
C VAL A 97 -10.51 -9.70 1.00
N ASP A 98 -11.12 -10.38 1.96
CA ASP A 98 -11.54 -9.79 3.22
C ASP A 98 -10.39 -9.74 4.22
N GLY A 99 -10.56 -8.98 5.29
CA GLY A 99 -9.60 -8.92 6.39
C GLY A 99 -8.28 -8.21 6.06
N ILE A 100 -8.26 -7.39 5.01
CA ILE A 100 -7.15 -6.47 4.75
C ILE A 100 -7.23 -5.36 5.80
N THR A 101 -6.24 -5.34 6.69
CA THR A 101 -6.13 -4.32 7.74
C THR A 101 -5.52 -3.04 7.22
N HIS A 102 -4.51 -3.15 6.36
CA HIS A 102 -3.70 -2.02 5.91
C HIS A 102 -3.64 -1.93 4.39
N VAL A 103 -3.66 -0.69 3.89
CA VAL A 103 -3.32 -0.35 2.52
C VAL A 103 -2.13 0.59 2.54
N ILE A 104 -1.05 0.24 1.84
CA ILE A 104 0.12 1.10 1.71
C ILE A 104 0.25 1.53 0.24
N ASN A 105 0.05 2.82 -0.02
CA ASN A 105 0.42 3.42 -1.30
C ASN A 105 1.92 3.72 -1.29
N TYR A 106 2.73 2.71 -1.60
CA TYR A 106 4.19 2.86 -1.70
C TYR A 106 4.57 3.88 -2.79
N ASP A 107 3.79 3.88 -3.89
CA ASP A 107 3.77 4.96 -4.85
C ASP A 107 2.45 5.72 -4.76
N THR A 108 2.53 7.03 -4.53
CA THR A 108 1.36 7.91 -4.57
C THR A 108 0.67 7.77 -5.94
N PRO A 109 -0.65 7.50 -5.98
CA PRO A 109 -1.40 7.41 -7.23
C PRO A 109 -1.47 8.79 -7.89
N ASN A 110 -1.33 8.82 -9.22
CA ASN A 110 -1.42 10.06 -10.01
C ASN A 110 -2.86 10.50 -10.30
N LEU A 111 -3.85 9.63 -10.07
CA LEU A 111 -5.27 9.89 -10.26
C LEU A 111 -6.02 9.71 -8.93
N PRO A 112 -6.85 10.69 -8.50
CA PRO A 112 -7.64 10.60 -7.27
C PRO A 112 -8.59 9.38 -7.22
N GLU A 113 -9.17 8.98 -8.34
CA GLU A 113 -10.06 7.81 -8.41
C GLU A 113 -9.30 6.53 -8.09
N SER A 114 -8.02 6.45 -8.48
CA SER A 114 -7.17 5.31 -8.14
C SER A 114 -6.93 5.27 -6.63
N TYR A 115 -6.70 6.42 -5.99
CA TYR A 115 -6.57 6.48 -4.54
C TYR A 115 -7.80 5.90 -3.82
N ILE A 116 -9.01 6.30 -4.21
CA ILE A 116 -10.26 5.77 -3.62
C ILE A 116 -10.38 4.26 -3.81
N HIS A 117 -10.10 3.75 -5.01
CA HIS A 117 -10.16 2.31 -5.29
C HIS A 117 -9.14 1.48 -4.49
N ARG A 118 -7.98 2.08 -4.20
CA ARG A 118 -6.92 1.46 -3.39
C ARG A 118 -7.30 1.43 -1.92
N ILE A 119 -7.69 2.56 -1.32
CA ILE A 119 -8.04 2.59 0.11
C ILE A 119 -9.31 1.77 0.41
N GLY A 120 -10.23 1.65 -0.55
CA GLY A 120 -11.40 0.76 -0.43
C GLY A 120 -11.08 -0.75 -0.43
N ARG A 121 -9.79 -1.14 -0.42
CA ARG A 121 -9.37 -2.51 -0.14
C ARG A 121 -9.38 -2.84 1.35
N THR A 122 -9.34 -1.83 2.24
CA THR A 122 -9.47 -2.00 3.69
C THR A 122 -10.78 -1.38 4.20
N GLY A 123 -11.09 -1.54 5.49
CA GLY A 123 -12.23 -0.90 6.15
C GLY A 123 -13.60 -1.45 5.72
N ARG A 124 -13.68 -2.75 5.41
CA ARG A 124 -14.91 -3.45 5.03
C ARG A 124 -15.60 -4.07 6.26
N ALA A 125 -16.93 -4.28 6.19
CA ALA A 125 -17.73 -5.00 7.19
C ALA A 125 -17.51 -4.55 8.65
N GLU A 126 -17.70 -3.25 8.92
CA GLU A 126 -17.62 -2.61 10.26
C GLU A 126 -16.21 -2.58 10.90
N SER A 127 -15.18 -3.10 10.22
CA SER A 127 -13.79 -2.95 10.65
C SER A 127 -13.22 -1.58 10.27
N THR A 128 -12.40 -1.00 11.14
CA THR A 128 -11.59 0.19 10.83
C THR A 128 -10.39 -0.24 9.98
N GLY A 129 -10.21 0.42 8.83
CA GLY A 129 -9.05 0.20 7.96
C GLY A 129 -8.02 1.30 8.10
N ARG A 130 -6.74 0.99 7.83
CA ARG A 130 -5.68 2.00 7.79
C ARG A 130 -5.09 2.13 6.38
N ALA A 131 -4.98 3.35 5.89
CA ALA A 131 -4.36 3.65 4.60
C ALA A 131 -3.21 4.66 4.75
N ILE A 132 -2.00 4.24 4.39
CA ILE A 132 -0.80 5.06 4.49
C ILE A 132 -0.26 5.33 3.08
N THR A 133 0.02 6.59 2.78
CA THR A 133 0.56 6.99 1.48
C THR A 133 1.95 7.57 1.63
N PHE A 134 2.91 7.00 0.91
CA PHE A 134 4.27 7.51 0.86
C PHE A 134 4.36 8.57 -0.24
N VAL A 135 4.69 9.79 0.17
CA VAL A 135 4.67 10.97 -0.68
C VAL A 135 6.08 11.52 -0.77
N THR A 136 6.66 11.44 -1.97
CA THR A 136 7.92 12.14 -2.26
C THR A 136 7.65 13.61 -2.56
N ARG A 137 8.73 14.40 -2.66
CA ARG A 137 8.64 15.79 -3.12
C ARG A 137 7.92 15.93 -4.48
N ASP A 138 8.17 15.01 -5.41
CA ASP A 138 7.57 15.02 -6.75
C ASP A 138 6.10 14.60 -6.74
N ASP A 139 5.70 13.78 -5.76
CA ASP A 139 4.33 13.30 -5.60
C ASP A 139 3.40 14.35 -4.95
N MET A 140 3.93 15.48 -4.45
CA MET A 140 3.15 16.52 -3.75
C MET A 140 2.00 17.08 -4.60
N GLY A 141 2.18 17.16 -5.92
CA GLY A 141 1.12 17.57 -6.85
C GLY A 141 -0.05 16.59 -6.86
N TYR A 142 0.24 15.29 -6.85
CA TYR A 142 -0.77 14.24 -6.80
C TYR A 142 -1.50 14.20 -5.46
N LEU A 143 -0.79 14.36 -4.34
CA LEU A 143 -1.43 14.46 -3.02
C LEU A 143 -2.45 15.60 -2.98
N LYS A 144 -2.10 16.79 -3.49
CA LYS A 144 -3.03 17.94 -3.54
C LYS A 144 -4.26 17.65 -4.38
N GLN A 145 -4.11 16.97 -5.51
CA GLN A 145 -5.25 16.57 -6.36
C GLN A 145 -6.16 15.58 -5.65
N ILE A 146 -5.60 14.60 -4.94
CA ILE A 146 -6.35 13.63 -4.13
C ILE A 146 -7.16 14.36 -3.05
N GLU A 147 -6.53 15.26 -2.29
CA GLU A 147 -7.22 16.04 -1.25
C GLU A 147 -8.33 16.93 -1.81
N SER A 148 -8.08 17.57 -2.95
CA SER A 148 -9.08 18.39 -3.64
C SER A 148 -10.28 17.56 -4.07
N TYR A 149 -10.04 16.38 -4.66
CA TYR A 149 -11.09 15.47 -5.12
C TYR A 149 -11.90 14.86 -3.98
N THR A 150 -11.23 14.51 -2.88
CA THR A 150 -11.88 13.93 -1.69
C THR A 150 -12.53 14.98 -0.79
N GLY A 151 -12.24 16.27 -1.00
CA GLY A 151 -12.74 17.38 -0.19
C GLY A 151 -12.19 17.40 1.24
N ARG A 152 -11.13 16.63 1.53
CA ARG A 152 -10.54 16.50 2.86
C ARG A 152 -9.02 16.51 2.80
N LYS A 153 -8.41 17.06 3.85
CA LYS A 153 -6.96 16.97 4.05
C LYS A 153 -6.61 15.60 4.64
N ILE A 154 -5.60 14.94 4.06
CA ILE A 154 -5.07 13.67 4.59
C ILE A 154 -4.11 14.02 5.72
N GLN A 155 -4.20 13.36 6.88
CA GLN A 155 -3.31 13.67 8.00
C GLN A 155 -1.85 13.39 7.61
N ARG A 156 -0.95 14.30 7.98
CA ARG A 156 0.49 14.08 7.78
C ARG A 156 1.02 13.47 9.05
N ILE A 157 1.77 12.38 8.92
CA ILE A 157 2.36 11.68 10.04
C ILE A 157 3.85 11.45 9.81
N GLU A 158 4.57 11.41 10.92
CA GLU A 158 5.94 10.93 11.02
C GLU A 158 5.92 9.72 11.96
N TYR A 159 6.84 8.78 11.77
CA TYR A 159 6.95 7.62 12.63
C TYR A 159 8.09 7.82 13.62
N ASP A 160 7.81 7.67 14.90
CA ASP A 160 8.82 7.76 15.95
C ASP A 160 9.91 6.72 15.72
N GLY A 161 11.17 7.16 15.80
CA GLY A 161 12.33 6.30 15.56
C GLY A 161 12.60 5.99 14.09
N PHE A 162 11.85 6.56 13.14
CA PHE A 162 12.20 6.52 11.72
C PHE A 162 12.93 7.79 11.29
N GLU A 163 14.25 7.71 11.14
CA GLU A 163 15.05 8.81 10.62
C GLU A 163 15.32 8.64 9.13
N GLN A 164 14.90 9.64 8.35
CA GLN A 164 15.28 9.72 6.95
C GLN A 164 16.73 10.16 6.87
N ARG A 165 17.62 9.26 6.42
CA ARG A 165 18.99 9.63 6.06
C ARG A 165 18.92 10.59 4.87
N ARG A 166 19.10 11.89 5.14
CA ARG A 166 19.28 12.90 4.09
C ARG A 166 20.56 12.53 3.33
N VAL A 167 20.41 12.17 2.06
CA VAL A 167 21.53 11.92 1.14
C VAL A 167 22.04 13.24 0.61
#